data_AF-A0A736KP81-F1
#
_entry.id   AF-A0A736KP81-F1
#
_cell.length_a   1.000
_cell.length_b   1.000
_cell.length_c   1.000
_cell.angle_alpha   90.00
_cell.angle_beta   90.00
_cell.angle_gamma   90.00
#
_symmetry.space_group_name_H-M   'P 1'
#
loop_
_entity.id
_entity.type
_entity.pdbx_description
1 polymer ?
#
loop_
_entity_poly.entity_id
_entity_poly.type
_entity_poly.pdbx_seq_one_letter_code
_entity_poly.pdbx_strand_id
1 'polypeptide(L)'
;MDKPDFDKLYISAYKIDKNNDSKVLNIGPDFLYKQRSILESKRKNKYDFNTKLSYLALWPLIIACNYLKKYDNASFVQEYIIPNLLMQWISRNSNENVVGIAYRSTKLPANALGSRGINVVLPPKVRYEEMANNEFCPNLAKIFKFTLPVSWQVLKTVEYVPESVAQSDRENLSRRLRRRKNRELTGSIDDEILNIYNLTDFYKLETCMDEIQVYAHIKP
;
A
#
# COMPACT_ATOMS: atom_id res chain seq x y z
N MET A 1 15.30 -6.81 -13.85
CA MET A 1 14.06 -7.56 -14.17
C MET A 1 13.83 -8.51 -13.02
N ASP A 2 12.88 -8.20 -12.14
CA ASP A 2 12.39 -9.09 -11.07
C ASP A 2 10.87 -9.05 -11.15
N LYS A 3 10.29 -9.74 -12.13
CA LYS A 3 8.84 -9.87 -12.25
C LYS A 3 8.41 -11.12 -11.50
N PRO A 4 7.29 -11.09 -10.76
CA PRO A 4 6.78 -12.28 -10.10
C PRO A 4 6.45 -13.37 -11.13
N ASP A 5 6.77 -14.61 -10.80
CA ASP A 5 6.35 -15.78 -11.56
C ASP A 5 4.84 -15.97 -11.39
N PHE A 6 4.08 -15.52 -12.38
CA PHE A 6 2.61 -15.52 -12.35
C PHE A 6 2.02 -16.93 -12.33
N ASP A 7 2.75 -17.95 -12.76
CA ASP A 7 2.28 -19.34 -12.74
C ASP A 7 2.26 -19.92 -11.32
N LYS A 8 3.06 -19.35 -10.41
CA LYS A 8 3.13 -19.73 -9.00
C LYS A 8 2.47 -18.71 -8.06
N LEU A 9 1.87 -17.67 -8.62
CA LEU A 9 1.28 -16.60 -7.84
C LEU A 9 -0.11 -16.99 -7.34
N TYR A 10 -0.29 -16.91 -6.02
CA TYR A 10 -1.60 -16.97 -5.36
C TYR A 10 -1.97 -15.60 -4.82
N ILE A 11 -3.25 -15.25 -4.93
CA ILE A 11 -3.79 -13.98 -4.46
C ILE A 11 -4.86 -14.26 -3.41
N SER A 12 -4.84 -13.47 -2.34
CA SER A 12 -5.88 -13.38 -1.33
C SER A 12 -6.21 -11.90 -1.11
N ALA A 13 -7.48 -11.59 -0.86
CA ALA A 13 -7.90 -10.27 -0.43
C ALA A 13 -8.00 -10.25 1.11
N TYR A 14 -7.76 -9.09 1.71
CA TYR A 14 -7.83 -8.92 3.16
C TYR A 14 -8.75 -7.77 3.56
N LYS A 15 -9.37 -7.89 4.73
CA LYS A 15 -10.16 -6.85 5.40
C LYS A 15 -9.75 -6.74 6.86
N ILE A 16 -9.90 -5.54 7.40
CA ILE A 16 -9.70 -5.27 8.83
C ILE A 16 -11.07 -5.06 9.45
N ASP A 17 -11.27 -5.54 10.67
CA ASP A 17 -12.52 -5.31 11.39
C ASP A 17 -12.73 -3.82 11.70
N LYS A 18 -13.98 -3.35 11.53
CA LYS A 18 -14.33 -1.94 11.75
C LYS A 18 -14.06 -1.44 13.17
N ASN A 19 -14.05 -2.35 14.14
CA ASN A 19 -13.82 -2.05 15.55
C ASN A 19 -12.33 -2.18 15.94
N ASN A 20 -11.44 -2.46 14.99
CA ASN A 20 -10.02 -2.56 15.25
C ASN A 20 -9.42 -1.16 15.41
N ASP A 21 -8.72 -0.93 16.52
CA ASP A 21 -8.11 0.34 16.88
C ASP A 21 -6.62 0.44 16.51
N SER A 22 -6.09 -0.57 15.80
CA SER A 22 -4.73 -0.63 15.31
C SER A 22 -4.44 0.52 14.34
N LYS A 23 -3.28 1.14 14.52
CA LYS A 23 -2.79 2.27 13.74
C LYS A 23 -1.47 1.93 13.08
N VAL A 24 -1.20 2.58 11.96
CA VAL A 24 0.08 2.48 11.26
C VAL A 24 0.74 3.85 11.32
N LEU A 25 2.02 3.90 11.71
CA LEU A 25 2.82 5.11 11.67
C LEU A 25 3.10 5.45 10.21
N ASN A 26 2.38 6.43 9.66
CA ASN A 26 2.56 6.86 8.28
C ASN A 26 3.74 7.83 8.18
N ILE A 27 4.85 7.39 7.58
CA ILE A 27 6.02 8.23 7.31
C ILE A 27 6.14 8.61 5.83
N GLY A 28 5.15 8.26 5.01
CA GLY A 28 5.07 8.60 3.59
C GLY A 28 3.78 9.35 3.19
N PRO A 29 3.27 10.34 3.95
CA PRO A 29 2.02 11.00 3.61
C PRO A 29 2.13 11.82 2.31
N ASP A 30 1.08 11.79 1.49
CA ASP A 30 1.05 12.44 0.17
C ASP A 30 1.42 13.93 0.20
N PHE A 31 1.09 14.66 1.27
CA PHE A 31 1.30 16.12 1.32
C PHE A 31 2.77 16.52 1.42
N LEU A 32 3.66 15.62 1.85
CA LEU A 32 5.11 15.87 1.87
C LEU A 32 5.71 15.84 0.46
N TYR A 33 5.07 15.13 -0.47
CA TYR A 33 5.56 14.90 -1.83
C TYR A 33 4.74 15.63 -2.90
N LYS A 34 3.58 16.16 -2.52
CA LYS A 34 2.72 16.89 -3.45
C LYS A 34 3.30 18.27 -3.74
N GLN A 35 3.73 18.47 -4.98
CA GLN A 35 4.06 19.81 -5.48
C GLN A 35 2.78 20.64 -5.47
N ARG A 36 2.70 21.63 -4.56
CA ARG A 36 1.53 22.51 -4.47
C ARG A 36 1.45 23.32 -5.76
N SER A 37 0.46 23.04 -6.59
CA SER A 37 0.11 23.99 -7.64
C SER A 37 -0.58 25.20 -7.01
N ILE A 38 -0.33 26.39 -7.55
CA ILE A 38 -0.96 27.66 -7.12
C ILE A 38 -2.50 27.54 -7.13
N LEU A 39 -3.04 26.73 -8.05
CA LEU A 39 -4.48 26.48 -8.21
C LEU A 39 -5.09 25.59 -7.11
N GLU A 40 -4.30 24.72 -6.46
CA GLU A 40 -4.78 23.82 -5.41
C GLU A 40 -4.91 24.48 -4.03
N SER A 41 -4.41 25.70 -3.86
CA SER A 41 -4.51 26.49 -2.62
C SER A 41 -5.96 26.70 -2.15
N LYS A 42 -6.95 26.55 -3.05
CA LYS A 42 -8.38 26.69 -2.74
C LYS A 42 -9.06 25.42 -2.21
N ARG A 43 -8.40 24.25 -2.20
CA ARG A 43 -8.96 23.03 -1.58
C ARG A 43 -8.63 23.01 -0.09
N LYS A 44 -9.65 22.75 0.76
CA LYS A 44 -9.49 22.62 2.23
C LYS A 44 -8.23 21.81 2.56
N ASN A 45 -7.38 22.36 3.41
CA ASN A 45 -6.22 21.64 3.94
C ASN A 45 -6.70 20.34 4.59
N LYS A 46 -6.32 19.19 4.01
CA LYS A 46 -6.71 17.86 4.50
C LYS A 46 -6.18 17.57 5.92
N TYR A 47 -5.11 18.27 6.32
CA TYR A 47 -4.43 18.07 7.60
C TYR A 47 -4.45 19.35 8.43
N ASP A 48 -4.74 19.20 9.73
CA ASP A 48 -4.73 20.28 10.70
C ASP A 48 -3.29 20.76 11.01
N PHE A 49 -3.19 21.82 11.81
CA PHE A 49 -1.91 22.41 12.17
C PHE A 49 -1.04 21.45 13.01
N ASN A 50 -1.65 20.76 13.98
CA ASN A 50 -0.96 19.84 14.88
C ASN A 50 -0.32 18.68 14.11
N THR A 51 -1.07 18.07 13.17
CA THR A 51 -0.55 17.00 12.32
C THR A 51 0.68 17.47 11.55
N LYS A 52 0.63 18.67 10.96
CA LYS A 52 1.78 19.23 10.22
C LYS A 52 2.99 19.43 11.13
N LEU A 53 2.78 19.93 12.35
CA LEU A 53 3.85 20.11 13.34
C LEU A 53 4.44 18.76 13.77
N SER A 54 3.62 17.73 13.98
CA SER A 54 4.09 16.37 14.26
C SER A 54 4.96 15.83 13.14
N TYR A 55 4.59 16.04 11.87
CA TYR A 55 5.42 15.64 10.73
C TYR A 55 6.73 16.43 10.63
N LEU A 56 6.73 17.71 11.01
CA LEU A 56 7.95 18.50 11.09
C LEU A 56 8.89 17.97 12.19
N ALA A 57 8.34 17.62 13.35
CA ALA A 57 9.10 17.02 14.44
C ALA A 57 9.66 15.62 14.07
N LEU A 58 8.90 14.84 13.29
CA LEU A 58 9.31 13.53 12.79
C LEU A 58 10.23 13.60 11.56
N TRP A 59 10.48 14.79 11.02
CA TRP A 59 11.21 14.97 9.76
C TRP A 59 12.60 14.31 9.74
N PRO A 60 13.43 14.39 10.81
CA PRO A 60 14.71 13.69 10.84
C PRO A 60 14.55 12.17 10.69
N LEU A 61 13.56 11.59 11.36
CA LEU A 61 13.25 10.16 11.27
C LEU A 61 12.74 9.77 9.87
N ILE A 62 11.88 10.61 9.28
CA ILE A 62 11.32 10.39 7.94
C ILE A 62 12.44 10.37 6.89
N ILE A 63 13.40 11.30 6.95
CA ILE A 63 14.55 11.31 6.04
C ILE A 63 15.41 10.07 6.27
N ALA A 64 15.70 9.74 7.52
CA ALA A 64 16.54 8.61 7.88
C ALA A 64 15.94 7.25 7.44
N CYS A 65 14.63 7.18 7.24
CA CYS A 65 13.93 6.00 6.73
C CYS A 65 13.75 5.98 5.19
N ASN A 66 14.12 7.05 4.47
CA ASN A 66 13.88 7.21 3.03
C ASN A 66 15.18 7.25 2.22
N TYR A 67 16.12 6.34 2.49
CA TYR A 67 17.31 6.20 1.65
C TYR A 67 17.00 5.41 0.38
N LEU A 68 17.46 5.94 -0.76
CA LEU A 68 17.45 5.20 -2.03
C LEU A 68 18.64 4.25 -2.06
N LYS A 69 18.37 2.99 -2.42
CA LYS A 69 19.40 1.96 -2.57
C LYS A 69 20.45 2.42 -3.57
N LYS A 70 21.71 2.58 -3.13
CA LYS A 70 22.79 3.08 -3.99
C LYS A 70 23.59 1.97 -4.66
N TYR A 71 23.75 0.82 -3.99
CA TYR A 71 24.57 -0.29 -4.46
C TYR A 71 23.77 -1.59 -4.39
N ASP A 72 23.56 -2.23 -5.53
CA ASP A 72 22.66 -3.38 -5.58
C ASP A 72 23.21 -4.66 -4.93
N ASN A 73 24.53 -4.81 -4.95
CA ASN A 73 25.25 -6.01 -4.52
C ASN A 73 26.08 -5.78 -3.23
N ALA A 74 25.77 -4.72 -2.47
CA ALA A 74 26.46 -4.50 -1.20
C ALA A 74 26.01 -5.56 -0.17
N SER A 75 26.98 -6.12 0.57
CA SER A 75 26.72 -7.03 1.70
C SER A 75 25.96 -6.35 2.85
N PHE A 76 26.06 -5.03 2.92
CA PHE A 76 25.38 -4.21 3.90
C PHE A 76 24.47 -3.20 3.21
N VAL A 77 23.18 -3.25 3.55
CA VAL A 77 22.15 -2.36 3.01
C VAL A 77 21.82 -1.32 4.09
N GLN A 78 22.56 -0.22 4.06
CA GLN A 78 22.44 0.89 5.02
C GLN A 78 21.01 1.45 5.11
N GLU A 79 20.26 1.33 4.01
CA GLU A 79 18.89 1.79 3.86
C GLU A 79 17.93 1.11 4.84
N TYR A 80 18.29 -0.07 5.36
CA TYR A 80 17.48 -0.81 6.32
C TYR A 80 17.82 -0.57 7.79
N ILE A 81 18.90 0.14 8.13
CA ILE A 81 19.31 0.32 9.54
C ILE A 81 18.19 0.99 10.36
N ILE A 82 17.79 2.19 9.97
CA ILE A 82 16.83 2.99 10.72
C ILE A 82 15.41 2.41 10.61
N PRO A 83 14.92 1.96 9.43
CA PRO A 83 13.67 1.22 9.35
C PRO A 83 13.64 -0.01 10.26
N ASN A 84 14.72 -0.79 10.35
CA ASN A 84 14.79 -1.97 11.21
C ASN A 84 14.72 -1.59 12.70
N LEU A 85 15.44 -0.54 13.12
CA LEU A 85 15.36 -0.05 14.50
C LEU A 85 13.94 0.42 14.85
N LEU A 86 13.27 1.12 13.93
CA LEU A 86 11.89 1.56 14.11
C LEU A 86 10.92 0.37 14.19
N MET A 87 11.11 -0.66 13.36
CA MET A 87 10.33 -1.91 13.45
C MET A 87 10.54 -2.64 14.78
N GLN A 88 11.78 -2.70 15.28
CA GLN A 88 12.08 -3.29 16.59
C GLN A 88 11.41 -2.51 17.72
N TRP A 89 11.40 -1.18 17.65
CA TRP A 89 10.70 -0.33 18.62
C TRP A 89 9.19 -0.62 18.63
N ILE A 90 8.55 -0.70 17.45
CA ILE A 90 7.12 -1.05 17.34
C ILE A 90 6.85 -2.45 17.88
N SER A 91 7.70 -3.44 17.56
CA SER A 91 7.53 -4.82 18.02
C SER A 91 7.61 -4.95 19.55
N ARG A 92 8.48 -4.16 20.20
CA ARG A 92 8.66 -4.16 21.67
C ARG A 92 7.60 -3.37 22.41
N ASN A 93 7.02 -2.34 21.79
CA ASN A 93 5.97 -1.52 22.42
C ASN A 93 4.60 -2.16 22.27
N SER A 94 4.30 -3.08 23.19
CA SER A 94 3.00 -3.78 23.27
C SER A 94 1.84 -2.88 23.70
N ASN A 95 2.13 -1.78 24.40
CA ASN A 95 1.10 -0.90 24.98
C ASN A 95 0.57 0.16 24.01
N GLU A 96 1.13 0.21 22.80
CA GLU A 96 0.71 1.15 21.77
C GLU A 96 -0.08 0.44 20.67
N ASN A 97 -1.16 1.09 20.25
CA ASN A 97 -1.97 0.65 19.11
C ASN A 97 -1.23 0.77 17.77
N VAL A 98 0.01 1.26 17.74
CA VAL A 98 0.81 1.32 16.52
C VAL A 98 1.32 -0.08 16.19
N VAL A 99 0.82 -0.68 15.11
CA VAL A 99 1.11 -2.07 14.71
C VAL A 99 2.07 -2.17 13.52
N GLY A 100 2.44 -1.03 12.92
CA GLY A 100 3.37 -1.02 11.81
C GLY A 100 3.63 0.36 11.24
N ILE A 101 4.27 0.38 10.08
CA ILE A 101 4.80 1.59 9.44
C ILE A 101 4.34 1.63 7.98
N ALA A 102 3.97 2.82 7.50
CA ALA A 102 3.62 3.06 6.11
C ALA A 102 4.70 3.91 5.45
N TYR A 103 5.28 3.38 4.37
CA TYR A 103 6.31 4.02 3.55
C TYR A 103 5.75 4.35 2.18
N ARG A 104 6.31 5.37 1.52
CA ARG A 104 6.04 5.61 0.11
C ARG A 104 6.87 4.63 -0.74
N SER A 105 6.28 4.11 -1.80
CA SER A 105 7.01 3.24 -2.73
C SER A 105 8.07 4.03 -3.51
N THR A 106 9.29 3.52 -3.56
CA THR A 106 10.41 4.07 -4.34
C THR A 106 10.38 3.63 -5.80
N LYS A 107 9.51 2.67 -6.15
CA LYS A 107 9.34 2.16 -7.52
C LYS A 107 8.31 2.93 -8.33
N LEU A 108 7.60 3.86 -7.69
CA LEU A 108 6.61 4.71 -8.33
C LEU A 108 7.16 6.13 -8.51
N PRO A 109 6.73 6.86 -9.55
CA PRO A 109 7.12 8.25 -9.74
C PRO A 109 6.82 9.11 -8.51
N ALA A 110 7.66 10.10 -8.23
CA ALA A 110 7.48 10.98 -7.07
C ALA A 110 6.12 11.71 -7.07
N ASN A 111 5.57 12.00 -8.26
CA ASN A 111 4.28 12.63 -8.47
C ASN A 111 3.07 11.66 -8.45
N ALA A 112 3.29 10.36 -8.24
CA ALA A 112 2.24 9.35 -8.17
C ALA A 112 1.44 9.53 -6.87
N LEU A 113 0.39 10.35 -6.93
CA LEU A 113 -0.42 10.70 -5.76
C LEU A 113 -1.45 9.61 -5.46
N GLY A 114 -1.74 9.41 -4.17
CA GLY A 114 -2.84 8.56 -3.70
C GLY A 114 -2.41 7.36 -2.86
N SER A 115 -3.40 6.64 -2.33
CA SER A 115 -3.19 5.55 -1.36
C SER A 115 -2.54 4.28 -1.92
N ARG A 116 -2.45 4.15 -3.25
CA ARG A 116 -1.98 2.92 -3.94
C ARG A 116 -0.45 2.83 -4.08
N GLY A 117 0.28 3.87 -3.69
CA GLY A 117 1.75 3.91 -3.69
C GLY A 117 2.38 3.79 -2.32
N ILE A 118 1.69 3.12 -1.39
CA ILE A 118 2.10 3.00 0.02
C ILE A 118 2.44 1.54 0.32
N ASN A 119 3.65 1.31 0.82
CA ASN A 119 4.10 0.03 1.35
C ASN A 119 3.86 0.00 2.85
N VAL A 120 3.16 -1.01 3.35
CA VAL A 120 2.89 -1.18 4.78
C VAL A 120 3.71 -2.34 5.32
N VAL A 121 4.44 -2.09 6.41
CA VAL A 121 5.25 -3.10 7.10
C VAL A 121 4.70 -3.31 8.50
N LEU A 122 4.37 -4.55 8.85
CA LEU A 122 3.75 -4.93 10.10
C LEU A 122 4.67 -5.93 10.84
N PRO A 123 5.54 -5.46 11.74
CA PRO A 123 6.40 -6.37 12.49
C PRO A 123 5.55 -7.24 13.43
N PRO A 124 5.88 -8.53 13.59
CA PRO A 124 5.17 -9.39 14.53
C PRO A 124 5.40 -8.90 15.96
N LYS A 125 4.31 -8.72 16.71
CA LYS A 125 4.33 -8.47 18.15
C LYS A 125 4.03 -9.78 18.87
N VAL A 126 5.00 -10.66 19.04
CA VAL A 126 4.79 -12.00 19.62
C VAL A 126 5.92 -12.37 20.55
N ARG A 127 5.62 -13.15 21.59
CA ARG A 127 6.65 -13.79 22.40
C ARG A 127 7.14 -15.07 21.73
N TYR A 128 8.35 -15.49 22.06
CA TYR A 128 8.94 -16.71 21.52
C TYR A 128 8.07 -17.96 21.78
N GLU A 129 7.48 -18.05 22.98
CA GLU A 129 6.57 -19.14 23.36
C GLU A 129 5.31 -19.19 22.48
N GLU A 130 4.78 -18.04 22.07
CA GLU A 130 3.63 -17.97 21.17
C GLU A 130 4.02 -18.40 19.75
N MET A 131 5.25 -18.08 19.30
CA MET A 131 5.75 -18.54 18.00
C MET A 131 5.97 -20.05 17.92
N ALA A 132 6.32 -20.69 19.05
CA ALA A 132 6.52 -22.14 19.08
C ALA A 132 5.20 -22.92 18.98
N ASN A 133 4.10 -22.31 19.43
CA ASN A 133 2.79 -22.97 19.56
C ASN A 133 1.79 -22.57 18.46
N ASN A 134 2.07 -21.52 17.68
CA ASN A 134 1.20 -21.00 16.63
C ASN A 134 1.96 -20.96 15.31
N GLU A 135 1.30 -21.34 14.21
CA GLU A 135 1.88 -21.27 12.86
C GLU A 135 1.97 -19.81 12.38
N PHE A 136 1.02 -18.98 12.81
CA PHE A 136 0.95 -17.56 12.48
C PHE A 136 0.98 -16.68 13.74
N CYS A 137 1.41 -15.43 13.55
CA CYS A 137 1.39 -14.42 14.60
C CYS A 137 -0.07 -14.19 15.09
N PRO A 138 -0.42 -14.52 16.35
CA PRO A 138 -1.80 -14.41 16.82
C PRO A 138 -2.32 -12.98 16.84
N ASN A 139 -1.44 -12.00 17.05
CA ASN A 139 -1.84 -10.60 17.05
C ASN A 139 -2.15 -10.10 15.64
N LEU A 140 -1.39 -10.49 14.61
CA LEU A 140 -1.70 -10.15 13.22
C LEU A 140 -2.91 -10.94 12.70
N ALA A 141 -3.03 -12.23 13.05
CA ALA A 141 -4.16 -13.08 12.66
C ALA A 141 -5.51 -12.54 13.15
N LYS A 142 -5.52 -11.87 14.31
CA LYS A 142 -6.71 -11.17 14.83
C LYS A 142 -7.05 -9.87 14.09
N ILE A 143 -6.06 -9.19 13.51
CA ILE A 143 -6.26 -7.91 12.82
C ILE A 143 -6.94 -8.12 11.47
N PHE A 144 -6.59 -9.20 10.77
CA PHE A 144 -6.99 -9.42 9.39
C PHE A 144 -7.98 -10.59 9.24
N LYS A 145 -8.92 -10.39 8.34
CA LYS A 145 -9.70 -11.45 7.70
C LYS A 145 -9.24 -11.58 6.27
N PHE A 146 -9.06 -12.81 5.81
CA PHE A 146 -8.59 -13.12 4.47
C PHE A 146 -9.61 -13.94 3.69
N THR A 147 -9.57 -13.82 2.37
CA THR A 147 -10.22 -14.79 1.48
C THR A 147 -9.33 -16.01 1.31
N LEU A 148 -9.89 -17.12 0.86
CA LEU A 148 -9.07 -18.25 0.43
C LEU A 148 -8.13 -17.81 -0.71
N PRO A 149 -6.87 -18.29 -0.72
CA PRO A 149 -5.95 -17.97 -1.79
C PRO A 149 -6.40 -18.64 -3.09
N VAL A 150 -6.42 -17.87 -4.18
CA VAL A 150 -6.75 -18.35 -5.53
C VAL A 150 -5.55 -18.12 -6.43
N SER A 151 -5.23 -19.11 -7.28
CA SER A 151 -4.13 -18.95 -8.23
C SER A 151 -4.45 -17.85 -9.26
N TRP A 152 -3.42 -17.11 -9.66
CA TRP A 152 -3.54 -16.08 -10.69
C TRP A 152 -4.12 -16.62 -12.00
N GLN A 153 -3.71 -17.83 -12.38
CA GLN A 153 -4.19 -18.50 -13.59
C GLN A 153 -5.70 -18.71 -13.57
N VAL A 154 -6.27 -19.17 -12.46
CA VAL A 154 -7.73 -19.34 -12.32
C VAL A 154 -8.43 -17.99 -12.32
N LEU A 155 -7.91 -16.99 -11.58
CA LEU A 155 -8.51 -15.66 -11.55
C LEU A 155 -8.59 -15.02 -12.94
N LYS A 156 -7.58 -15.22 -13.79
CA LYS A 156 -7.54 -14.66 -15.15
C LYS A 156 -8.57 -15.26 -16.10
N THR A 157 -9.10 -16.45 -15.84
CA THR A 157 -10.18 -17.04 -16.65
C THR A 157 -11.56 -16.52 -16.25
N VAL A 158 -11.69 -15.80 -15.13
CA VAL A 158 -12.97 -15.29 -14.65
C VAL A 158 -13.38 -14.01 -15.41
N GLU A 159 -14.46 -14.11 -16.17
CA GLU A 159 -15.12 -12.97 -16.84
C GLU A 159 -16.12 -12.26 -15.91
N TYR A 160 -15.64 -11.81 -14.76
CA TYR A 160 -16.48 -11.12 -13.78
C TYR A 160 -16.83 -9.69 -14.23
N VAL A 161 -18.09 -9.31 -14.05
CA VAL A 161 -18.59 -7.94 -14.25
C VAL A 161 -18.94 -7.36 -12.87
N PRO A 162 -18.16 -6.40 -12.35
CA PRO A 162 -18.44 -5.79 -11.06
C PRO A 162 -19.77 -5.05 -11.01
N GLU A 163 -20.46 -5.09 -9.87
CA GLU A 163 -21.73 -4.38 -9.68
C GLU A 163 -21.57 -2.86 -9.76
N SER A 164 -20.42 -2.34 -9.32
CA SER A 164 -20.18 -0.91 -9.09
C SER A 164 -19.43 -0.18 -10.19
N VAL A 165 -18.91 -0.87 -11.22
CA VAL A 165 -18.15 -0.20 -12.28
C VAL A 165 -19.10 0.38 -13.30
N ALA A 166 -19.46 1.64 -13.13
CA ALA A 166 -20.16 2.40 -14.15
C ALA A 166 -19.31 2.37 -15.43
N GLN A 167 -19.83 1.76 -16.50
CA GLN A 167 -19.15 1.64 -17.78
C GLN A 167 -18.72 3.02 -18.35
N SER A 168 -19.41 4.07 -17.93
CA SER A 168 -19.09 5.48 -18.16
C SER A 168 -17.73 5.92 -17.60
N ASP A 169 -17.27 5.38 -16.45
CA ASP A 169 -15.99 5.75 -15.84
C ASP A 169 -14.81 5.23 -16.66
N ARG A 170 -14.94 4.02 -17.22
CA ARG A 170 -13.91 3.45 -18.11
C ARG A 170 -13.80 4.25 -19.41
N GLU A 171 -14.93 4.64 -19.98
CA GLU A 171 -14.95 5.45 -21.20
C GLU A 171 -14.40 6.86 -20.95
N ASN A 172 -14.78 7.49 -19.83
CA ASN A 172 -14.28 8.80 -19.42
C ASN A 172 -12.76 8.80 -19.20
N LEU A 173 -12.23 7.80 -18.50
CA LEU A 173 -10.79 7.62 -18.31
C LEU A 173 -10.07 7.41 -19.64
N SER A 174 -10.60 6.52 -20.50
CA SER A 174 -10.04 6.26 -21.83
C SER A 174 -10.00 7.53 -22.69
N ARG A 175 -11.06 8.34 -22.66
CA ARG A 175 -11.13 9.62 -23.37
C ARG A 175 -10.11 10.62 -22.83
N ARG A 176 -9.88 10.65 -21.52
CA ARG A 176 -8.87 11.50 -20.88
C ARG A 176 -7.45 11.12 -21.33
N LEU A 177 -7.13 9.83 -21.40
CA LEU A 177 -5.84 9.33 -21.88
C LEU A 177 -5.57 9.73 -23.33
N ARG A 178 -6.56 9.51 -24.21
CA ARG A 178 -6.47 9.94 -25.62
C ARG A 178 -6.23 11.44 -25.74
N ARG A 179 -6.94 12.26 -24.95
CA ARG A 179 -6.75 13.73 -24.94
C ARG A 179 -5.37 14.15 -24.46
N ARG A 180 -4.80 13.47 -23.45
CA ARG A 180 -3.45 13.77 -22.94
C ARG A 180 -2.37 13.35 -23.93
N LYS A 181 -2.50 12.16 -24.54
CA LYS A 181 -1.63 11.70 -25.63
C LYS A 181 -1.58 12.73 -26.75
N ASN A 182 -2.74 13.22 -27.19
CA ASN A 182 -2.83 14.23 -28.26
C ASN A 182 -2.19 15.58 -27.89
N ARG A 183 -1.91 15.83 -26.61
CA ARG A 183 -1.22 17.03 -26.12
C ARG A 183 0.25 16.77 -25.77
N GLU A 184 0.75 15.56 -26.01
CA GLU A 184 2.10 15.11 -25.61
C GLU A 184 2.38 15.29 -24.11
N LEU A 185 1.33 15.28 -23.29
CA LEU A 185 1.41 15.46 -21.83
C LEU A 185 1.55 14.11 -21.08
N THR A 186 1.77 13.02 -21.79
CA THR A 186 1.90 11.66 -21.23
C THR A 186 3.35 11.22 -21.25
N GLY A 187 3.87 10.81 -20.08
CA GLY A 187 5.13 10.06 -19.96
C GLY A 187 4.93 8.57 -20.31
N SER A 188 5.67 7.68 -19.63
CA SER A 188 5.43 6.24 -19.74
C SER A 188 4.02 5.90 -19.23
N ILE A 189 3.41 4.83 -19.75
CA ILE A 189 2.16 4.29 -19.17
C ILE A 189 2.38 3.92 -17.69
N ASP A 190 3.60 3.51 -17.34
CA ASP A 190 3.99 3.22 -15.96
C ASP A 190 3.82 4.44 -15.05
N ASP A 191 4.00 5.66 -15.58
CA ASP A 191 3.85 6.89 -14.79
C ASP A 191 2.37 7.19 -14.48
N GLU A 192 1.47 6.72 -15.33
CA GLU A 192 0.03 6.92 -15.18
C GLU A 192 -0.67 5.73 -14.51
N ILE A 193 0.05 4.63 -14.20
CA ILE A 193 -0.53 3.36 -13.77
C ILE A 193 -1.50 3.50 -12.59
N LEU A 194 -1.17 4.34 -11.60
CA LEU A 194 -2.06 4.59 -10.45
C LEU A 194 -3.32 5.38 -10.83
N ASN A 195 -3.22 6.30 -11.80
CA ASN A 195 -4.34 7.11 -12.28
C ASN A 195 -5.31 6.30 -13.15
N ILE A 196 -4.80 5.25 -13.80
CA ILE A 196 -5.58 4.37 -14.67
C ILE A 196 -5.86 3.01 -14.03
N TYR A 197 -5.56 2.85 -12.73
CA TYR A 197 -5.66 1.57 -12.03
C TYR A 197 -7.02 0.88 -12.24
N ASN A 198 -8.10 1.64 -12.25
CA ASN A 198 -9.47 1.14 -12.49
C ASN A 198 -9.69 0.52 -13.88
N LEU A 199 -8.79 0.76 -14.84
CA LEU A 199 -8.82 0.14 -16.16
C LEU A 199 -8.02 -1.16 -16.21
N THR A 200 -7.21 -1.46 -15.20
CA THR A 200 -6.32 -2.62 -15.19
C THR A 200 -7.03 -3.90 -14.78
N ASP A 201 -6.45 -5.04 -15.17
CA ASP A 201 -6.90 -6.34 -14.70
C ASP A 201 -6.77 -6.48 -13.18
N PHE A 202 -5.78 -5.85 -12.56
CA PHE A 202 -5.60 -5.88 -11.10
C PHE A 202 -6.84 -5.34 -10.38
N TYR A 203 -7.39 -4.22 -10.81
CA TYR A 203 -8.61 -3.67 -10.22
C TYR A 203 -9.81 -4.59 -10.43
N LYS A 204 -9.99 -5.13 -11.65
CA LYS A 204 -11.07 -6.09 -11.92
C LYS A 204 -10.99 -7.29 -10.97
N LEU A 205 -9.80 -7.85 -10.79
CA LEU A 205 -9.57 -9.01 -9.93
C LEU A 205 -9.73 -8.67 -8.44
N GLU A 206 -9.26 -7.50 -8.00
CA GLU A 206 -9.45 -7.00 -6.64
C GLU A 206 -10.94 -6.91 -6.30
N THR A 207 -11.73 -6.26 -7.16
CA THR A 207 -13.18 -6.13 -6.96
C THR A 207 -13.90 -7.48 -7.05
N CYS A 208 -13.52 -8.32 -8.01
CA CYS A 208 -14.04 -9.68 -8.12
C CYS A 208 -13.85 -10.46 -6.80
N MET A 209 -12.64 -10.45 -6.25
CA MET A 209 -12.36 -11.13 -4.98
C MET A 209 -13.12 -10.51 -3.82
N ASP A 210 -13.22 -9.18 -3.75
CA ASP A 210 -13.90 -8.49 -2.67
C ASP A 210 -15.41 -8.77 -2.61
N GLU A 211 -16.05 -8.86 -3.78
CA GLU A 211 -17.50 -9.02 -3.94
C GLU A 211 -17.95 -10.48 -3.77
N ILE A 212 -17.16 -11.47 -4.22
CA ILE A 212 -17.62 -12.87 -4.28
C ILE A 212 -17.00 -13.81 -3.24
N GLN A 213 -15.82 -13.49 -2.69
CA GLN A 213 -15.14 -14.38 -1.76
C GLN A 213 -15.54 -14.12 -0.31
N VAL A 214 -15.58 -15.19 0.48
CA VAL A 214 -15.85 -15.11 1.91
C VAL A 214 -14.58 -14.76 2.67
N TYR A 215 -14.69 -13.79 3.57
CA TYR A 215 -13.62 -13.38 4.47
C TYR A 215 -13.69 -14.14 5.79
N ALA A 216 -12.59 -14.77 6.19
CA ALA A 216 -12.47 -15.49 7.45
C ALA A 216 -11.17 -15.12 8.19
N HIS A 217 -11.17 -15.29 9.51
CA HIS A 217 -9.91 -15.18 10.27
C HIS A 217 -9.01 -16.37 9.98
N ILE A 218 -7.71 -16.10 9.94
CA ILE A 218 -6.69 -17.16 9.96
C ILE A 218 -6.61 -17.68 11.39
N LYS A 219 -6.53 -19.01 11.54
CA LYS A 219 -6.22 -19.61 12.84
C LYS A 219 -4.75 -19.35 13.13
N PRO A 220 -4.42 -18.75 14.29
CA PRO A 220 -3.03 -18.56 14.68
C PRO A 220 -2.31 -19.91 14.79
#